data_AF-A0A957YBD4-F1
#
_entry.id   AF-A0A957YBD4-F1
#
_cell.length_a   1.000
_cell.length_b   1.000
_cell.length_c   1.000
_cell.angle_alpha   90.00
_cell.angle_beta   90.00
_cell.angle_gamma   90.00
#
_symmetry.space_group_name_H-M   'P 1'
#
loop_
_entity.id
_entity.type
_entity.pdbx_description
1 polymer ?
#
loop_
_entity_poly.entity_id
_entity_poly.type
_entity_poly.pdbx_seq_one_letter_code
_entity_poly.pdbx_strand_id
1 'polypeptide(L)'
;MGNFTQEEISQRLMYEFDYPEKGAGLIAEQIVNFQPEVRAAFNRWWQTGQLTSFAIEGYTIERLQTEHSMNPIAAFLTLDWLLTEPEAAHASLQRGHDKIT
;
A
#
# COMPACT_ATOMS: atom_id res chain seq x y z
N MET A 1 11.34 -11.70 -12.89
CA MET A 1 10.09 -11.00 -12.52
C MET A 1 10.27 -9.55 -12.90
N GLY A 2 9.50 -9.04 -13.86
CA GLY A 2 9.59 -7.64 -14.30
C GLY A 2 8.91 -6.71 -13.30
N ASN A 3 9.49 -5.53 -13.08
CA ASN A 3 8.83 -4.45 -12.36
C ASN A 3 7.78 -3.81 -13.27
N PHE A 4 6.57 -3.60 -12.77
CA PHE A 4 5.53 -2.88 -13.51
C PHE A 4 5.88 -1.39 -13.62
N THR A 5 5.62 -0.81 -14.78
CA THR A 5 5.74 0.62 -15.05
C THR A 5 4.64 1.42 -14.37
N GLN A 6 4.86 2.73 -14.21
CA GLN A 6 3.84 3.63 -13.66
C GLN A 6 2.55 3.62 -14.49
N GLU A 7 2.67 3.59 -15.82
CA GLU A 7 1.53 3.53 -16.74
C GLU A 7 0.71 2.25 -16.50
N GLU A 8 1.35 1.09 -16.46
CA GLU A 8 0.66 -0.20 -16.24
C GLU A 8 -0.05 -0.25 -14.88
N ILE A 9 0.58 0.28 -13.82
CA ILE A 9 -0.02 0.36 -12.50
C ILE A 9 -1.22 1.32 -12.52
N SER A 10 -1.07 2.51 -13.10
CA SER A 10 -2.12 3.53 -13.17
C SER A 10 -3.37 3.01 -13.91
N GLN A 11 -3.19 2.42 -15.10
CA GLN A 11 -4.29 1.85 -15.87
C GLN A 11 -5.08 0.82 -15.07
N ARG A 12 -4.37 -0.10 -14.39
CA ARG A 12 -5.01 -1.13 -13.60
C ARG A 12 -5.68 -0.58 -12.34
N LEU A 13 -5.11 0.42 -11.68
CA LEU A 13 -5.77 1.13 -10.58
C LEU A 13 -7.10 1.76 -11.02
N MET A 14 -7.17 2.29 -12.25
CA MET A 14 -8.40 2.86 -12.80
C MET A 14 -9.45 1.80 -13.09
N TYR A 15 -9.08 0.71 -13.76
CA TYR A 15 -10.04 -0.29 -14.25
C TYR A 15 -10.43 -1.36 -13.24
N GLU A 16 -9.53 -1.72 -12.31
CA GLU A 16 -9.77 -2.80 -11.34
C GLU A 16 -10.02 -2.29 -9.91
N PHE A 17 -9.61 -1.06 -9.60
CA PHE A 17 -9.71 -0.49 -8.25
C PHE A 17 -10.51 0.82 -8.21
N ASP A 18 -11.14 1.21 -9.33
CA ASP A 18 -12.01 2.39 -9.47
C ASP A 18 -11.35 3.73 -9.06
N TYR A 19 -10.03 3.83 -9.16
CA TYR A 19 -9.34 5.10 -8.89
C TYR A 19 -9.61 6.10 -10.03
N PRO A 20 -9.90 7.37 -9.72
CA PRO A 20 -9.98 8.41 -10.75
C PRO A 20 -8.61 8.59 -11.40
N GLU A 21 -8.54 8.90 -12.70
CA GLU A 21 -7.31 9.00 -13.50
C GLU A 21 -6.19 9.79 -12.79
N LYS A 22 -6.50 10.99 -12.28
CA LYS A 22 -5.52 11.80 -11.53
C LYS A 22 -5.02 11.11 -10.25
N GLY A 23 -5.91 10.43 -9.53
CA GLY A 23 -5.57 9.69 -8.33
C GLY A 23 -4.72 8.46 -8.64
N ALA A 24 -5.08 7.71 -9.69
CA ALA A 24 -4.35 6.55 -10.15
C ALA A 24 -2.90 6.91 -10.54
N GLY A 25 -2.70 8.02 -11.26
CA GLY A 25 -1.36 8.49 -11.64
C GLY A 25 -0.47 8.80 -10.43
N LEU A 26 -1.01 9.51 -9.43
CA LEU A 26 -0.28 9.86 -8.19
C LEU A 26 0.05 8.64 -7.33
N ILE A 27 -0.87 7.68 -7.25
CA ILE A 27 -0.67 6.44 -6.48
C ILE A 27 0.33 5.53 -7.20
N ALA A 28 0.24 5.43 -8.53
CA ALA A 28 1.20 4.69 -9.34
C ALA A 28 2.62 5.25 -9.19
N GLU A 29 2.78 6.58 -9.14
CA GLU A 29 4.08 7.23 -8.88
C GLU A 29 4.67 6.81 -7.53
N GLN A 30 3.84 6.74 -6.48
CA GLN A 30 4.29 6.27 -5.17
C GLN A 30 4.68 4.79 -5.20
N ILE A 31 3.85 3.95 -5.81
CA ILE A 31 4.11 2.50 -5.93
C ILE A 31 5.41 2.23 -6.69
N VAL A 32 5.72 2.99 -7.75
CA VAL A 32 6.97 2.78 -8.49
C VAL A 32 8.21 3.17 -7.68
N ASN A 33 8.05 3.97 -6.63
CA ASN A 33 9.11 4.46 -5.75
C ASN A 33 9.14 3.79 -4.37
N PHE A 34 8.33 2.76 -4.15
CA PHE A 34 8.38 1.97 -2.91
C PHE A 34 9.78 1.47 -2.57
N GLN A 35 10.04 1.38 -1.27
CA GLN A 35 11.21 0.72 -0.73
C GLN A 35 11.32 -0.71 -1.27
N PRO A 36 12.54 -1.23 -1.52
CA PRO A 36 12.75 -2.49 -2.24
C PRO A 36 11.94 -3.69 -1.70
N GLU A 37 11.83 -3.80 -0.37
CA GLU A 37 11.07 -4.87 0.29
C GLU A 37 9.56 -4.76 0.06
N VAL A 38 9.00 -3.55 0.17
CA VAL A 38 7.58 -3.29 -0.10
C VAL A 38 7.29 -3.46 -1.58
N ARG A 39 8.18 -3.01 -2.46
CA ARG A 39 8.03 -3.18 -3.92
C ARG A 39 8.02 -4.66 -4.32
N ALA A 40 8.89 -5.47 -3.74
CA ALA A 40 8.93 -6.90 -4.01
C ALA A 40 7.63 -7.60 -3.57
N ALA A 41 7.12 -7.27 -2.38
CA ALA A 41 5.86 -7.79 -1.88
C ALA A 41 4.65 -7.32 -2.70
N PHE A 42 4.61 -6.03 -3.06
CA PHE A 42 3.59 -5.45 -3.93
C PHE A 42 3.56 -6.16 -5.28
N ASN A 43 4.71 -6.31 -5.96
CA ASN A 43 4.76 -6.95 -7.28
C ASN A 43 4.26 -8.39 -7.24
N ARG A 44 4.58 -9.14 -6.17
CA ARG A 44 4.08 -10.50 -5.98
C ARG A 44 2.56 -10.52 -5.82
N TRP A 45 2.03 -9.65 -4.95
CA TRP A 45 0.59 -9.53 -4.77
C TRP A 45 -0.11 -9.10 -6.06
N TRP A 46 0.44 -8.12 -6.78
CA TRP A 46 -0.09 -7.62 -8.04
C TRP A 46 -0.20 -8.74 -9.09
N GLN A 47 0.77 -9.66 -9.14
CA GLN A 47 0.79 -10.76 -10.10
C GLN A 47 -0.12 -11.93 -9.71
N THR A 48 -0.19 -12.24 -8.42
CA THR A 48 -0.75 -13.52 -7.95
C THR A 48 -2.05 -13.37 -7.17
N GLY A 49 -2.39 -12.16 -6.74
CA GLY A 49 -3.44 -11.88 -5.77
C GLY A 49 -3.10 -12.35 -4.35
N GLN A 50 -1.95 -12.99 -4.12
CA GLN A 50 -1.57 -13.54 -2.82
C GLN A 50 -0.86 -12.48 -1.97
N LEU A 51 -1.42 -12.22 -0.80
CA LEU A 51 -0.79 -11.37 0.19
C LEU A 51 0.43 -12.08 0.78
N THR A 52 1.52 -11.33 0.93
CA THR A 52 2.72 -11.83 1.59
C THR A 52 2.64 -11.49 3.08
N SER A 53 2.89 -12.47 3.95
CA SER A 53 3.00 -12.25 5.39
C SER A 53 4.36 -11.66 5.71
N PHE A 54 4.52 -10.36 5.53
CA PHE A 54 5.65 -9.60 6.08
C PHE A 54 5.10 -8.48 6.96
N ALA A 55 5.91 -8.07 7.93
CA ALA A 55 5.54 -7.05 8.91
C ALA A 55 6.61 -5.97 8.97
N ILE A 56 6.19 -4.72 9.02
CA ILE A 56 7.05 -3.57 9.31
C ILE A 56 6.57 -2.98 10.62
N GLU A 57 7.46 -2.95 11.61
CA GLU A 57 7.17 -2.41 12.96
C GLU A 57 5.89 -3.01 13.61
N GLY A 58 5.60 -4.29 13.32
CA GLY A 58 4.43 -4.99 13.85
C GLY A 58 3.12 -4.76 13.09
N TYR A 59 3.15 -4.04 11.96
CA TYR A 59 2.03 -3.90 11.03
C TYR A 59 2.19 -4.81 9.82
N THR A 60 1.17 -5.62 9.55
CA THR A 60 1.04 -6.44 8.33
C THR A 60 -0.05 -5.85 7.44
N ILE A 61 -0.06 -6.24 6.15
CA ILE A 61 -1.17 -5.87 5.25
C ILE A 61 -2.51 -6.33 5.85
N GLU A 62 -2.60 -7.58 6.28
CA GLU A 62 -3.81 -8.13 6.90
C GLU A 62 -4.29 -7.28 8.08
N ARG A 63 -3.38 -6.93 9.00
CA ARG A 63 -3.69 -6.10 10.16
C ARG A 63 -4.23 -4.73 9.75
N LEU A 64 -3.61 -4.09 8.76
CA LEU A 64 -4.06 -2.80 8.24
C LEU A 64 -5.44 -2.90 7.58
N GLN A 65 -5.74 -4.02 6.91
CA GLN A 65 -7.07 -4.25 6.34
C GLN A 65 -8.12 -4.51 7.43
N THR A 66 -7.82 -5.30 8.45
CA THR A 66 -8.78 -5.71 9.47
C THR A 66 -9.00 -4.66 10.56
N GLU A 67 -7.91 -4.07 11.08
CA GLU A 67 -7.97 -3.11 12.20
C GLU A 67 -8.17 -1.68 11.72
N HIS A 68 -7.70 -1.34 10.51
CA HIS A 68 -7.79 0.02 9.96
C HIS A 68 -8.71 0.13 8.73
N SER A 69 -9.42 -0.95 8.37
CA SER A 69 -10.37 -0.99 7.23
C SER A 69 -9.76 -0.54 5.90
N MET A 70 -8.44 -0.72 5.72
CA MET A 70 -7.75 -0.32 4.50
C MET A 70 -8.01 -1.31 3.37
N ASN A 71 -8.04 -0.81 2.14
CA ASN A 71 -7.88 -1.67 0.97
C ASN A 71 -6.39 -2.08 0.82
N PRO A 72 -6.06 -3.11 0.02
CA PRO A 72 -4.67 -3.55 -0.14
C PRO A 72 -3.71 -2.44 -0.60
N ILE A 73 -4.13 -1.54 -1.50
CA ILE A 73 -3.31 -0.44 -2.00
C ILE A 73 -2.91 0.51 -0.88
N ALA A 74 -3.89 0.94 -0.08
CA ALA A 74 -3.69 1.81 1.07
C ALA A 74 -2.80 1.14 2.14
N ALA A 75 -2.95 -0.16 2.34
CA ALA A 75 -2.10 -0.91 3.25
C ALA A 75 -0.63 -0.95 2.78
N PHE A 76 -0.37 -1.20 1.49
CA PHE A 76 1.00 -1.15 0.95
C PHE A 76 1.63 0.23 1.05
N LEU A 77 0.88 1.29 0.73
CA LEU A 77 1.35 2.68 0.90
C LEU A 77 1.71 2.98 2.35
N THR A 78 0.91 2.48 3.29
CA THR A 78 1.15 2.68 4.73
C THR A 78 2.38 1.92 5.20
N LEU A 79 2.61 0.70 4.72
CA LEU A 79 3.84 -0.05 5.00
C LEU A 79 5.09 0.66 4.47
N ASP A 80 5.02 1.22 3.26
CA ASP A 80 6.11 2.04 2.72
C ASP A 80 6.34 3.32 3.54
N TRP A 81 5.25 3.95 3.99
CA TRP A 81 5.31 5.14 4.83
C TRP A 81 5.93 4.86 6.21
N LEU A 82 5.67 3.68 6.81
CA LEU A 82 6.33 3.25 8.04
C LEU A 82 7.85 3.14 7.89
N LEU A 83 8.37 2.76 6.71
CA LEU A 83 9.81 2.69 6.48
C LEU A 83 10.47 4.06 6.24
N THR A 84 9.71 4.99 5.67
CA THR A 84 10.24 6.30 5.23
C THR A 84 10.07 7.39 6.28
N GLU A 85 8.90 7.44 6.93
CA GLU A 85 8.54 8.42 7.96
C GLU A 85 7.77 7.77 9.12
N PRO A 86 8.42 6.86 9.89
CA PRO A 86 7.77 6.04 10.91
C PRO A 86 6.97 6.86 11.93
N GLU A 87 7.53 7.96 12.44
CA GLU A 87 6.86 8.79 13.46
C GLU A 87 5.52 9.35 12.96
N ALA A 88 5.48 9.84 11.71
CA ALA A 88 4.27 10.40 11.11
C ALA A 88 3.23 9.30 10.81
N ALA A 89 3.70 8.14 10.32
CA ALA A 89 2.86 6.99 10.05
C ALA A 89 2.19 6.46 11.32
N HIS A 90 2.94 6.27 12.42
CA HIS A 90 2.40 5.88 13.73
C HIS A 90 1.35 6.87 14.24
N ALA A 91 1.66 8.17 14.20
CA ALA A 91 0.72 9.20 14.64
C ALA A 91 -0.57 9.20 13.81
N SER A 92 -0.52 8.81 12.53
CA SER A 92 -1.70 8.63 11.68
C SER A 92 -2.50 7.38 12.05
N LEU A 93 -1.81 6.25 12.21
CA LEU A 93 -2.41 4.96 12.55
C LEU A 93 -3.12 5.00 13.91
N GLN A 94 -2.50 5.62 14.92
CA GLN A 94 -3.10 5.79 16.25
C GLN A 94 -4.35 6.67 16.21
N ARG A 95 -4.31 7.81 15.50
CA ARG A 95 -5.49 8.70 15.35
C ARG A 95 -6.66 8.03 14.63
N GLY A 96 -6.38 7.13 13.69
CA GLY A 96 -7.41 6.35 13.00
C GLY A 96 -8.05 5.28 13.88
N HIS A 97 -7.29 4.71 14.82
CA HIS A 97 -7.73 3.67 15.75
C HIS A 97 -8.55 4.22 16.92
N ASP A 98 -8.20 5.41 17.44
CA ASP A 98 -8.83 6.04 18.61
C ASP A 98 -10.30 6.47 18.39
N LYS A 99 -10.79 6.55 17.15
CA LYS A 99 -12.17 7.00 16.86
C LYS A 99 -13.26 5.93 17.08
N ILE A 100 -12.92 4.77 17.64
CA ILE A 100 -13.91 3.76 18.04
C ILE A 100 -13.98 3.72 19.57
N THR A 101 -14.70 4.68 20.17
CA THR A 101 -15.34 4.54 21.50
C THR A 101 -16.65 5.31 21.54
#